data_AF-A0A3B0WCP8-F1
#
_entry.id   AF-A0A3B0WCP8-F1
#
_cell.length_a   1.000
_cell.length_b   1.000
_cell.length_c   1.000
_cell.angle_alpha   90.00
_cell.angle_beta   90.00
_cell.angle_gamma   90.00
#
_symmetry.space_group_name_H-M   'P 1'
#
loop_
_entity.id
_entity.type
_entity.pdbx_description
1 polymer ?
#
loop_
_entity_poly.entity_id
_entity_poly.type
_entity_poly.pdbx_seq_one_letter_code
_entity_poly.pdbx_strand_id
1 'polypeptide(L)'
;MKKLLISATLLTVATLTGCSTTQTNPTSYSDIVTQAKSLHADASNTGYAWKQKKMKTSYVEYYLAQAENAKNKGDETEALKAAQAALKTAKAEIAQREDAINLKATWEK
;
A
#
# COMPACT_ATOMS: atom_id res chain seq x y z
N MET A 1 20.30 34.76 -26.90
CA MET A 1 19.70 33.63 -27.65
C MET A 1 19.80 32.39 -26.79
N LYS A 2 18.69 31.67 -26.61
CA LYS A 2 18.50 30.56 -25.68
C LYS A 2 19.55 29.46 -25.87
N LYS A 3 20.26 29.11 -24.79
CA LYS A 3 21.05 27.88 -24.71
C LYS A 3 20.20 26.82 -24.03
N LEU A 4 19.86 25.79 -24.79
CA LEU A 4 19.23 24.55 -24.33
C LEU A 4 20.21 23.82 -23.42
N LEU A 5 19.79 23.50 -22.19
CA LEU A 5 20.36 22.39 -21.44
C LEU A 5 19.21 21.53 -20.94
N ILE A 6 18.93 20.51 -21.76
CA ILE A 6 18.09 19.36 -21.44
C ILE A 6 18.92 18.49 -20.52
N SER A 7 18.67 18.58 -19.21
CA SER A 7 19.19 17.62 -18.23
C SER A 7 18.09 16.60 -17.96
N ALA A 8 17.96 15.64 -18.87
CA ALA A 8 17.15 14.45 -18.65
C ALA A 8 17.82 13.61 -17.57
N THR A 9 17.30 13.66 -16.35
CA THR A 9 17.60 12.68 -15.32
C THR A 9 17.12 11.33 -15.82
N LEU A 10 18.07 10.44 -16.13
CA LEU A 10 17.80 9.02 -16.34
C LEU A 10 17.20 8.48 -15.03
N LEU A 11 15.87 8.36 -15.01
CA LEU A 11 15.16 7.52 -14.07
C LEU A 11 15.72 6.11 -14.25
N THR A 12 16.50 5.66 -13.29
CA THR A 12 16.83 4.25 -13.13
C THR A 12 15.51 3.52 -12.97
N VAL A 13 15.06 2.89 -14.06
CA VAL A 13 14.02 1.87 -14.03
C VAL A 13 14.54 0.78 -13.12
N ALA A 14 14.12 0.82 -11.85
CA ALA A 14 14.19 -0.33 -10.97
C ALA A 14 13.32 -1.39 -11.62
N THR A 15 13.96 -2.28 -12.37
CA THR A 15 13.34 -3.47 -12.92
C THR A 15 12.80 -4.27 -11.74
N LEU A 16 11.48 -4.20 -11.55
CA LEU A 16 10.70 -5.05 -10.65
C LEU A 16 10.78 -6.50 -11.14
N THR A 17 11.94 -7.12 -10.97
CA THR A 17 12.10 -8.56 -11.16
C THR A 17 11.73 -9.27 -9.87
N GLY A 18 10.51 -9.80 -9.85
CA GLY A 18 10.15 -11.01 -9.11
C GLY A 18 10.12 -10.91 -7.59
N CYS A 19 8.94 -10.57 -7.05
CA CYS A 19 8.58 -11.04 -5.70
C CYS A 19 8.44 -12.56 -5.73
N SER A 20 9.56 -13.27 -5.55
CA SER A 20 9.53 -14.66 -5.11
C SER A 20 8.95 -14.67 -3.70
N THR A 21 7.90 -15.45 -3.52
CA THR A 21 7.20 -15.72 -2.27
C THR A 21 8.13 -16.29 -1.22
N THR A 22 8.75 -15.42 -0.43
CA THR A 22 9.25 -15.79 0.89
C THR A 22 8.37 -15.06 1.89
N GLN A 23 7.51 -15.81 2.56
CA GLN A 23 6.59 -15.32 3.59
C GLN A 23 7.39 -15.01 4.87
N THR A 24 8.29 -14.04 4.80
CA THR A 24 8.85 -13.37 5.97
C THR A 24 7.83 -12.32 6.41
N ASN A 25 7.42 -12.37 7.68
CA ASN A 25 6.67 -11.25 8.26
C ASN A 25 7.53 -9.99 8.07
N PRO A 26 7.05 -8.94 7.40
CA PRO A 26 7.85 -7.74 7.19
C PRO A 26 8.17 -7.15 8.57
N THR A 27 9.45 -7.13 8.93
CA THR A 27 9.92 -6.64 10.24
C THR A 27 10.43 -5.20 10.16
N SER A 28 10.86 -4.74 8.98
CA SER A 28 11.33 -3.37 8.78
C SER A 28 10.20 -2.42 8.34
N TYR A 29 10.30 -1.14 8.71
CA TYR A 29 9.37 -0.10 8.29
C TYR A 29 9.17 -0.07 6.75
N SER A 30 10.27 -0.15 6.00
CA SER A 30 10.25 -0.12 4.53
C SER A 30 9.49 -1.31 3.94
N ASP A 31 9.70 -2.50 4.49
CA ASP A 31 9.01 -3.71 4.02
C ASP A 31 7.51 -3.65 4.33
N ILE A 32 7.15 -3.15 5.51
CA ILE A 32 5.76 -2.97 5.91
C ILE A 32 5.04 -1.97 4.98
N VAL A 33 5.66 -0.81 4.73
CA VAL A 33 5.11 0.21 3.82
C VAL A 33 4.98 -0.33 2.40
N THR A 34 6.00 -1.04 1.90
CA THR A 34 6.00 -1.62 0.56
C THR A 34 4.90 -2.67 0.42
N GLN A 35 4.77 -3.57 1.40
CA GLN A 35 3.72 -4.58 1.39
C GLN A 35 2.32 -3.95 1.50
N ALA A 36 2.13 -2.94 2.36
CA ALA A 36 0.86 -2.23 2.49
C ALA A 36 0.45 -1.56 1.17
N LYS A 37 1.38 -0.87 0.50
CA LYS A 37 1.15 -0.25 -0.82
C LYS A 37 0.79 -1.28 -1.88
N SER A 38 1.50 -2.41 -1.93
CA SER A 38 1.26 -3.48 -2.90
C SER A 38 -0.13 -4.08 -2.75
N LEU A 39 -0.50 -4.49 -1.52
CA LEU A 39 -1.82 -5.05 -1.23
C LEU A 39 -2.94 -4.04 -1.49
N HIS A 40 -2.74 -2.77 -1.11
CA HIS A 40 -3.75 -1.73 -1.37
C HIS A 40 -3.92 -1.44 -2.85
N ALA A 41 -2.85 -1.48 -3.65
CA ALA A 41 -2.94 -1.32 -5.10
C ALA A 41 -3.74 -2.48 -5.73
N ASP A 42 -3.50 -3.71 -5.27
CA ASP A 42 -4.26 -4.89 -5.71
C ASP A 42 -5.76 -4.79 -5.32
N ALA A 43 -6.05 -4.41 -4.07
CA ALA A 43 -7.42 -4.14 -3.63
C ALA A 43 -8.09 -3.00 -4.44
N SER A 44 -7.36 -1.93 -4.74
CA SER A 44 -7.87 -0.81 -5.54
C SER A 44 -8.23 -1.23 -6.96
N ASN A 45 -7.37 -2.02 -7.60
CA ASN A 45 -7.61 -2.54 -8.96
C ASN A 45 -8.81 -3.47 -9.04
N THR A 46 -9.18 -4.10 -7.92
CA THR A 46 -10.31 -5.03 -7.83
C THR A 46 -11.57 -4.40 -7.23
N GLY A 47 -11.53 -3.10 -6.88
CA GLY A 47 -12.67 -2.37 -6.32
C GLY A 47 -12.92 -2.60 -4.82
N TYR A 48 -11.97 -3.22 -4.12
CA TYR A 48 -12.03 -3.54 -2.67
C TYR A 48 -11.25 -2.56 -1.79
N ALA A 49 -10.72 -1.47 -2.35
CA ALA A 49 -10.08 -0.43 -1.55
C ALA A 49 -11.08 0.32 -0.65
N TRP A 50 -10.75 0.45 0.63
CA TRP A 50 -11.63 1.03 1.62
C TRP A 50 -11.41 2.54 1.75
N LYS A 51 -12.51 3.28 1.55
CA LYS A 51 -12.54 4.74 1.65
C LYS A 51 -13.92 5.18 2.14
N GLN A 52 -13.95 6.12 3.09
CA GLN A 52 -15.22 6.76 3.44
C GLN A 52 -15.67 7.71 2.32
N LYS A 53 -16.99 7.78 2.09
CA LYS A 53 -17.58 8.64 1.03
C LYS A 53 -17.11 10.10 1.07
N LYS A 54 -16.88 10.65 2.26
CA LYS A 54 -16.44 12.06 2.45
C LYS A 54 -14.93 12.23 2.58
N MET A 55 -14.16 11.15 2.67
CA MET A 55 -12.70 11.24 2.73
C MET A 55 -12.12 11.46 1.34
N LYS A 56 -11.00 12.19 1.27
CA LYS A 56 -10.26 12.40 0.02
C LYS A 56 -9.34 11.21 -0.30
N THR A 57 -8.75 10.60 0.73
CA THR A 57 -7.83 9.46 0.65
C THR A 57 -8.48 8.18 1.15
N SER A 58 -7.95 7.03 0.76
CA SER A 58 -8.29 5.74 1.38
C SER A 58 -7.78 5.67 2.82
N TYR A 59 -8.25 4.66 3.57
CA TYR A 59 -7.74 4.43 4.92
C TYR A 59 -6.26 4.01 4.92
N VAL A 60 -5.84 3.19 3.95
CA VAL A 60 -4.44 2.78 3.83
C VAL A 60 -3.56 4.00 3.55
N GLU A 61 -3.94 4.84 2.59
CA GLU A 61 -3.22 6.07 2.26
C GLU A 61 -3.13 7.02 3.47
N TYR A 62 -4.20 7.14 4.25
CA TYR A 62 -4.22 7.95 5.46
C TYR A 62 -3.17 7.47 6.49
N TYR A 63 -3.09 6.17 6.74
CA TYR A 63 -2.08 5.62 7.66
C TYR A 63 -0.67 5.70 7.10
N LEU A 64 -0.48 5.50 5.79
CA LEU A 64 0.82 5.70 5.14
C LEU A 64 1.32 7.14 5.28
N ALA A 65 0.43 8.13 5.11
CA ALA A 65 0.77 9.54 5.31
C ALA A 65 1.14 9.87 6.76
N GLN A 66 0.45 9.26 7.74
CA GLN A 66 0.84 9.38 9.16
C GLN A 66 2.20 8.76 9.44
N ALA A 67 2.46 7.57 8.87
CA ALA A 67 3.72 6.87 9.01
C ALA A 67 4.90 7.69 8.46
N GLU A 68 4.72 8.30 7.28
CA GLU A 68 5.71 9.19 6.67
C GLU A 68 5.91 10.47 7.51
N ASN A 69 4.82 11.08 8.00
CA ASN A 69 4.89 12.27 8.84
C ASN A 69 5.67 12.01 10.15
N ALA A 70 5.40 10.89 10.82
CA ALA A 70 6.12 10.48 12.02
C ALA A 70 7.60 10.20 11.72
N LYS A 71 7.88 9.51 10.60
CA LYS A 71 9.25 9.24 10.15
C LYS A 71 10.04 10.53 9.90
N ASN A 72 9.42 11.52 9.25
CA ASN A 72 10.02 12.84 9.00
C ASN A 72 10.28 13.64 10.29
N LYS A 73 9.57 13.33 11.37
CA LYS A 73 9.80 13.90 12.71
C LYS A 73 10.84 13.13 13.53
N GLY A 74 11.35 12.01 13.02
CA GLY A 74 12.23 11.10 13.76
C GLY A 74 11.51 10.25 14.80
N ASP A 75 10.18 10.19 14.79
CA ASP A 75 9.39 9.33 15.67
C ASP A 75 9.25 7.94 15.05
N GLU A 76 10.27 7.11 15.27
CA GLU A 76 10.34 5.75 14.73
C GLU A 76 9.22 4.84 15.26
N THR A 77 8.77 5.06 16.50
CA THR A 77 7.73 4.21 17.12
C THR A 77 6.37 4.49 16.48
N GLU A 78 5.99 5.75 16.36
CA GLU A 78 4.73 6.13 15.73
C GLU A 78 4.76 5.85 14.22
N ALA A 79 5.92 6.02 13.57
CA ALA A 79 6.09 5.65 12.16
C ALA A 79 5.83 4.16 11.93
N LEU A 80 6.40 3.29 12.75
CA LEU A 80 6.21 1.84 12.64
C LEU A 80 4.77 1.44 12.93
N LYS A 81 4.16 2.01 13.99
CA LYS A 81 2.78 1.75 14.38
C LYS A 81 1.79 2.16 13.29
N ALA A 82 1.96 3.34 12.69
CA ALA A 82 1.13 3.79 11.59
C ALA A 82 1.33 2.94 10.33
N ALA A 83 2.57 2.53 10.01
CA ALA A 83 2.84 1.61 8.90
C ALA A 83 2.17 0.24 9.12
N GLN A 84 2.19 -0.29 10.34
CA GLN A 84 1.49 -1.53 10.69
C GLN A 84 -0.03 -1.39 10.57
N ALA A 85 -0.59 -0.23 10.94
CA ALA A 85 -2.01 0.05 10.74
C ALA A 85 -2.36 0.04 9.24
N ALA A 86 -1.54 0.69 8.39
CA ALA A 86 -1.71 0.64 6.94
C ALA A 86 -1.69 -0.79 6.40
N LEU A 87 -0.71 -1.60 6.84
CA LEU A 87 -0.61 -3.00 6.42
C LEU A 87 -1.80 -3.84 6.88
N LYS A 88 -2.25 -3.66 8.13
CA LYS A 88 -3.42 -4.35 8.66
C LYS A 88 -4.67 -4.03 7.85
N THR A 89 -4.89 -2.76 7.52
CA THR A 89 -6.01 -2.34 6.68
C THR A 89 -5.91 -2.94 5.27
N ALA A 90 -4.75 -2.87 4.63
CA ALA A 90 -4.58 -3.43 3.28
C ALA A 90 -4.78 -4.96 3.24
N LYS A 91 -4.33 -5.69 4.27
CA LYS A 91 -4.61 -7.13 4.41
C LYS A 91 -6.10 -7.41 4.54
N ALA A 92 -6.84 -6.56 5.25
CA ALA A 92 -8.29 -6.72 5.42
C ALA A 92 -9.07 -6.44 4.13
N GLU A 93 -8.62 -5.50 3.30
CA GLU A 93 -9.18 -5.26 1.96
C GLU A 93 -9.05 -6.51 1.08
N ILE A 94 -7.88 -7.15 1.09
CA ILE A 94 -7.62 -8.38 0.35
C ILE A 94 -8.43 -9.57 0.89
N ALA A 95 -8.48 -9.72 2.22
CA ALA A 95 -9.30 -10.77 2.84
C ALA A 95 -10.78 -10.64 2.46
N GLN A 96 -11.33 -9.41 2.47
CA GLN A 96 -12.72 -9.20 2.04
C GLN A 96 -12.95 -9.60 0.58
N ARG A 97 -12.00 -9.30 -0.30
CA ARG A 97 -12.07 -9.74 -1.70
C ARG A 97 -12.06 -11.25 -1.81
N GLU A 98 -11.15 -11.91 -1.11
CA GLU A 98 -11.01 -13.37 -1.13
C GLU A 98 -12.27 -14.06 -0.57
N ASP A 99 -12.85 -13.50 0.48
CA ASP A 99 -14.13 -13.96 1.03
C ASP A 99 -15.25 -13.81 -0.02
N ALA A 100 -15.29 -12.67 -0.73
CA ALA A 100 -16.32 -12.40 -1.74
C ALA A 100 -16.26 -13.35 -2.95
N ILE A 101 -15.08 -13.84 -3.34
CA ILE A 101 -14.93 -14.81 -4.44
C ILE A 101 -15.69 -16.12 -4.15
N ASN A 102 -15.77 -16.51 -2.88
CA ASN A 102 -16.40 -17.76 -2.46
C ASN A 102 -17.87 -17.59 -2.06
N LEU A 103 -18.40 -16.36 -2.09
CA LEU A 103 -19.82 -16.11 -1.81
C LEU A 103 -20.66 -16.59 -2.98
N LYS A 104 -21.39 -17.68 -2.77
CA LYS A 104 -22.51 -18.09 -3.62
C LYS A 104 -23.80 -17.52 -3.07
N ALA A 105 -24.74 -17.25 -3.96
CA ALA A 105 -26.08 -16.95 -3.52
C ALA A 105 -26.64 -18.13 -2.73
N THR A 106 -27.39 -17.87 -1.66
CA THR A 106 -27.92 -18.91 -0.77
C THR A 106 -28.80 -19.94 -1.51
N TRP A 107 -29.36 -19.58 -2.65
CA TRP A 107 -30.19 -20.47 -3.47
C TRP A 107 -29.41 -21.30 -4.51
N GLU A 108 -28.12 -21.03 -4.72
CA GLU A 108 -27.25 -21.85 -5.57
C GLU A 108 -26.67 -23.01 -4.74
N LYS A 109 -27.17 -24.23 -5.00
CA LYS A 109 -26.66 -25.48 -4.40
C LYS A 109 -25.37 -25.93 -5.07
#